data_AF-A0A5K7Z754-F1
#
_entry.id   AF-A0A5K7Z754-F1
#
_cell.length_a   1.000
_cell.length_b   1.000
_cell.length_c   1.000
_cell.angle_alpha   90.00
_cell.angle_beta   90.00
_cell.angle_gamma   90.00
#
_symmetry.space_group_name_H-M   'P 1'
#
loop_
_entity.id
_entity.type
_entity.pdbx_description
1 polymer ?
#
loop_
_entity_poly.entity_id
_entity_poly.type
_entity_poly.pdbx_seq_one_letter_code
_entity_poly.pdbx_strand_id
1 'polypeptide(L)'
;MNLLNTRPMNRALWHLIDTLLIFYTYISHYRRLSKLFKGFNNKSYYDFKGINNKRLVTKIFDYLYIFFVLKIYPTNYYLYGFDVKNKNEFKKFIGDRDEPITSAKLKKLVGNNGFLLDDKYFFNLICKHHDLPVPKQWGLYGNSMSFRRSQELLKLMKENSIQKIVLKPRFGAYGAGIHFIDYNKINGTDSIKINVKDEYVVENAILQHSKMNEINPFCVNTIRLITLLTTNENVEILGAILRTSASDLPVDNFTMGGIVIGINIETGKLKEFGLVKYFVKFEGSDIPYNSGYMSIKRQFEEKRRKKMIKDGKLLYEHPITKIKFKDFQLPCWEQVKTITIQAQKVFNHVKSVGWDIGISDKGPVIIEANKFWATTGMQAANGGLLTDKNKKIFYQNGISFH
;
A
#
# COMPACT_ATOMS: atom_id res chain seq x y z
N MET A 1 -22.19 42.14 -6.81
CA MET A 1 -20.92 42.41 -6.10
C MET A 1 -19.81 41.66 -6.83
N ASN A 2 -19.21 42.33 -7.80
CA ASN A 2 -18.07 41.83 -8.57
C ASN A 2 -16.83 41.84 -7.69
N LEU A 3 -16.19 40.70 -7.43
CA LEU A 3 -14.79 40.63 -6.97
C LEU A 3 -14.26 39.19 -7.10
N LEU A 4 -14.01 38.73 -8.33
CA LEU A 4 -12.95 37.77 -8.64
C LEU A 4 -12.51 37.95 -10.11
N ASN A 5 -12.05 39.17 -10.42
CA ASN A 5 -11.22 39.43 -11.60
C ASN A 5 -9.78 39.01 -11.27
N THR A 6 -9.49 37.71 -11.28
CA THR A 6 -8.10 37.24 -11.29
C THR A 6 -7.53 37.50 -12.67
N ARG A 7 -6.60 38.46 -12.78
CA ARG A 7 -5.83 38.71 -14.02
C ARG A 7 -5.23 37.38 -14.51
N PRO A 8 -5.27 37.06 -15.81
CA PRO A 8 -4.61 35.88 -16.33
C PRO A 8 -3.12 36.02 -16.07
N MET A 9 -2.58 35.15 -15.22
CA MET A 9 -1.17 35.07 -14.93
C MET A 9 -0.42 34.81 -16.24
N ASN A 10 0.59 35.62 -16.55
CA ASN A 10 1.31 35.61 -17.83
C ASN A 10 1.86 34.19 -18.13
N ARG A 11 1.64 33.65 -19.33
CA ARG A 11 2.17 32.32 -19.75
C ARG A 11 3.67 32.20 -19.52
N ALA A 12 4.42 33.29 -19.70
CA ALA A 12 5.86 33.34 -19.42
C ALA A 12 6.18 33.03 -17.95
N LEU A 13 5.34 33.49 -17.01
CA LEU A 13 5.51 33.22 -15.59
C LEU A 13 5.26 31.75 -15.25
N TRP A 14 4.25 31.12 -15.87
CA TRP A 14 4.01 29.67 -15.72
C TRP A 14 5.17 28.83 -16.26
N HIS A 15 5.70 29.17 -17.44
CA HIS A 15 6.88 28.50 -17.99
C HIS A 15 8.12 28.67 -17.11
N LEU A 16 8.33 29.85 -16.54
CA LEU A 16 9.43 30.11 -15.60
C LEU A 16 9.27 29.26 -14.33
N ILE A 17 8.07 29.21 -13.75
CA ILE A 17 7.76 28.39 -12.58
C ILE A 17 8.04 26.91 -12.87
N ASP A 18 7.54 26.37 -13.99
CA ASP A 18 7.77 24.98 -14.38
C ASP A 18 9.27 24.67 -14.54
N THR A 19 10.01 25.59 -15.17
CA THR A 19 11.46 25.46 -15.36
C THR A 19 12.21 25.43 -14.02
N LEU A 20 11.84 26.33 -13.09
CA LEU A 20 12.40 26.37 -11.74
C LEU A 20 12.06 25.10 -10.94
N LEU A 21 10.84 24.57 -11.05
CA LEU A 21 10.44 23.32 -10.41
C LEU A 21 11.25 22.13 -10.95
N ILE A 22 11.47 22.07 -12.27
CA ILE A 22 12.31 21.04 -12.89
C ILE A 22 13.73 21.14 -12.32
N PHE A 23 14.33 22.33 -12.32
CA PHE A 23 15.68 22.54 -11.81
C PHE A 23 15.81 22.18 -10.33
N TYR A 24 14.86 22.61 -9.49
CA TYR A 24 14.78 22.25 -8.08
C TYR A 24 14.68 20.73 -7.87
N THR A 25 13.91 20.04 -8.71
CA THR A 25 13.74 18.58 -8.64
C THR A 25 15.06 17.87 -8.91
N TYR A 26 15.82 18.32 -9.93
CA TYR A 26 17.14 17.77 -10.23
C TYR A 26 18.18 18.11 -9.14
N ILE A 27 18.22 19.34 -8.63
CA ILE A 27 19.08 19.69 -7.49
C ILE A 27 18.79 18.78 -6.30
N SER A 28 17.50 18.59 -5.98
CA SER A 28 17.09 17.74 -4.86
C SER A 28 17.52 16.28 -5.04
N HIS A 29 17.51 15.76 -6.28
CA HIS A 29 18.07 14.44 -6.58
C HIS A 29 19.57 14.39 -6.32
N TYR A 30 20.34 15.31 -6.89
CA TYR A 30 21.81 15.29 -6.79
C TYR A 30 22.35 15.65 -5.40
N ARG A 31 21.61 16.39 -4.58
CA ARG A 31 21.94 16.61 -3.15
C ARG A 31 22.05 15.31 -2.36
N ARG A 32 21.49 14.19 -2.86
CA ARG A 32 21.56 12.87 -2.22
C ARG A 32 22.83 12.09 -2.58
N LEU A 33 23.72 12.64 -3.41
CA LEU A 33 24.96 11.99 -3.87
C LEU A 33 25.86 11.55 -2.71
N SER A 34 25.96 12.35 -1.65
CA SER A 34 26.76 12.02 -0.45
C SER A 34 26.33 10.72 0.25
N LYS A 35 25.10 10.26 0.00
CA LYS A 35 24.55 9.02 0.56
C LYS A 35 24.36 7.94 -0.53
N LEU A 36 24.96 8.07 -1.72
CA LEU A 36 24.72 7.18 -2.85
C LEU A 36 24.86 5.69 -2.49
N PHE A 37 25.92 5.34 -1.77
CA PHE A 37 26.21 3.96 -1.36
C PHE A 37 25.52 3.52 -0.06
N LYS A 38 24.47 4.23 0.38
CA LYS A 38 23.67 3.82 1.53
C LYS A 38 23.05 2.45 1.26
N GLY A 39 23.31 1.49 2.15
CA GLY A 39 22.82 0.11 2.02
C GLY A 39 23.60 -0.75 1.02
N PHE A 40 24.76 -0.30 0.54
CA PHE A 40 25.60 -1.03 -0.42
C PHE A 40 26.06 -2.40 0.09
N ASN A 41 26.21 -2.56 1.41
CA ASN A 41 26.62 -3.81 2.06
C ASN A 41 25.43 -4.66 2.54
N ASN A 42 24.20 -4.34 2.14
CA ASN A 42 23.04 -5.15 2.49
C ASN A 42 23.15 -6.55 1.87
N LYS A 43 22.51 -7.53 2.51
CA LYS A 43 22.43 -8.90 1.98
C LYS A 43 21.47 -9.00 0.81
N SER A 44 21.75 -9.94 -0.09
CA SER A 44 20.84 -10.29 -1.17
C SER A 44 19.54 -10.87 -0.64
N TYR A 45 18.43 -10.53 -1.29
CA TYR A 45 17.17 -11.22 -1.10
C TYR A 45 17.12 -12.55 -1.87
N TYR A 46 18.04 -12.72 -2.82
CA TYR A 46 18.09 -13.80 -3.81
C TYR A 46 19.25 -14.78 -3.55
N ASP A 47 19.65 -14.92 -2.28
CA ASP A 47 20.74 -15.80 -1.86
C ASP A 47 20.26 -17.27 -1.78
N PHE A 48 20.20 -17.93 -2.93
CA PHE A 48 19.89 -19.35 -3.05
C PHE A 48 20.86 -20.08 -3.99
N LYS A 49 21.02 -21.40 -3.77
CA LYS A 49 22.00 -22.24 -4.50
C LYS A 49 21.85 -22.05 -6.02
N GLY A 50 22.91 -21.59 -6.67
CA GLY A 50 23.00 -21.47 -8.14
C GLY A 50 22.86 -20.06 -8.71
N ILE A 51 22.49 -19.04 -7.92
CA ILE A 51 22.53 -17.64 -8.37
C ILE A 51 23.87 -17.00 -8.01
N ASN A 52 24.61 -16.58 -9.04
CA ASN A 52 25.85 -15.83 -8.86
C ASN A 52 25.55 -14.34 -8.66
N ASN A 53 25.80 -13.85 -7.45
CA ASN A 53 25.80 -12.42 -7.15
C ASN A 53 26.86 -11.70 -7.99
N LYS A 54 26.53 -10.49 -8.43
CA LYS A 54 27.48 -9.61 -9.12
C LYS A 54 28.71 -9.31 -8.28
N ARG A 55 29.86 -9.19 -8.96
CA ARG A 55 31.12 -8.73 -8.35
C ARG A 55 30.97 -7.32 -7.78
N LEU A 56 31.75 -7.00 -6.76
CA LEU A 56 31.73 -5.70 -6.08
C LEU A 56 31.84 -4.51 -7.05
N VAL A 57 32.78 -4.59 -8.00
CA VAL A 57 33.01 -3.56 -9.01
C VAL A 57 31.77 -3.34 -9.89
N THR A 58 31.11 -4.43 -10.30
CA THR A 58 29.87 -4.36 -11.08
C THR A 58 28.76 -3.67 -10.30
N LYS A 59 28.63 -3.97 -8.99
CA LYS A 59 27.66 -3.30 -8.12
C LYS A 59 27.92 -1.79 -8.01
N ILE A 60 29.18 -1.35 -7.95
CA ILE A 60 29.53 0.08 -7.95
C ILE A 60 29.03 0.75 -9.23
N PHE A 61 29.32 0.16 -10.39
CA PHE A 61 28.85 0.68 -11.68
C PHE A 61 27.32 0.66 -11.81
N ASP A 62 26.65 -0.34 -11.23
CA ASP A 62 25.19 -0.37 -11.17
C ASP A 62 24.63 0.79 -10.35
N TYR A 63 25.19 1.06 -9.16
CA TYR A 63 24.78 2.19 -8.31
C TYR A 63 24.93 3.53 -9.05
N LEU A 64 26.07 3.72 -9.72
CA LEU A 64 26.31 4.91 -10.55
C LEU A 64 25.31 5.00 -11.70
N TYR A 65 25.04 3.89 -12.41
CA TYR A 65 24.08 3.87 -13.50
C TYR A 65 22.65 4.18 -13.03
N ILE A 66 22.20 3.57 -11.93
CA ILE A 66 20.86 3.80 -11.37
C ILE A 66 20.70 5.27 -10.99
N PHE A 67 21.71 5.86 -10.34
CA PHE A 67 21.66 7.24 -9.87
C PHE A 67 21.80 8.28 -10.99
N PHE A 68 22.77 8.11 -11.89
CA PHE A 68 23.08 9.09 -12.93
C PHE A 68 22.31 8.87 -14.23
N VAL A 69 21.91 7.64 -14.58
CA VAL A 69 21.18 7.37 -15.83
C VAL A 69 19.68 7.23 -15.57
N LEU A 70 19.28 6.32 -14.68
CA LEU A 70 17.85 6.11 -14.39
C LEU A 70 17.26 7.24 -13.52
N LYS A 71 18.12 8.03 -12.89
CA LYS A 71 17.75 9.09 -11.94
C LYS A 71 16.91 8.53 -10.77
N ILE A 72 17.26 7.32 -10.35
CA ILE A 72 16.65 6.60 -9.22
C ILE A 72 17.67 6.54 -8.10
N TYR A 73 17.21 6.58 -6.86
CA TYR A 73 18.07 6.37 -5.72
C TYR A 73 18.18 4.87 -5.38
N PRO A 74 19.39 4.28 -5.31
CA PRO A 74 19.56 2.82 -5.25
C PRO A 74 19.30 2.20 -3.87
N THR A 75 18.40 2.76 -3.05
CA THR A 75 18.08 2.25 -1.69
C THR A 75 17.51 0.85 -1.67
N ASN A 76 16.81 0.45 -2.73
CA ASN A 76 16.19 -0.88 -2.85
C ASN A 76 16.97 -1.80 -3.80
N TYR A 77 18.26 -1.54 -4.05
CA TYR A 77 19.10 -2.33 -4.96
C TYR A 77 18.93 -3.85 -4.78
N TYR A 78 19.12 -4.34 -3.55
CA TYR A 78 18.99 -5.75 -3.21
C TYR A 78 17.54 -6.25 -3.17
N LEU A 79 16.60 -5.41 -2.75
CA LEU A 79 15.17 -5.76 -2.73
C LEU A 79 14.63 -5.96 -4.16
N TYR A 80 15.09 -5.16 -5.12
CA TYR A 80 14.75 -5.29 -6.54
C TYR A 80 15.57 -6.37 -7.26
N GLY A 81 16.51 -7.03 -6.55
CA GLY A 81 17.37 -8.07 -7.11
C GLY A 81 18.39 -7.54 -8.11
N PHE A 82 18.76 -6.26 -8.04
CA PHE A 82 19.72 -5.67 -8.99
C PHE A 82 21.12 -6.25 -8.87
N ASP A 83 21.43 -6.87 -7.74
CA ASP A 83 22.64 -7.64 -7.48
C ASP A 83 22.72 -8.95 -8.26
N VAL A 84 21.60 -9.43 -8.81
CA VAL A 84 21.52 -10.68 -9.61
C VAL A 84 20.98 -10.45 -11.03
N LYS A 85 20.21 -9.38 -11.25
CA LYS A 85 19.59 -9.03 -12.55
C LYS A 85 20.55 -8.46 -13.56
N ASN A 86 20.23 -8.63 -14.84
CA ASN A 86 20.94 -7.93 -15.91
C ASN A 86 20.61 -6.43 -15.91
N LYS A 87 21.59 -5.60 -16.26
CA LYS A 87 21.46 -4.12 -16.25
C LYS A 87 20.30 -3.61 -17.10
N ASN A 88 19.98 -4.29 -18.20
CA ASN A 88 18.84 -3.94 -19.07
C ASN A 88 17.49 -4.05 -18.35
N GLU A 89 17.38 -4.94 -17.35
CA GLU A 89 16.15 -5.09 -16.57
C GLU A 89 15.91 -3.91 -15.61
N PHE A 90 16.94 -3.14 -15.26
CA PHE A 90 16.78 -2.01 -14.33
C PHE A 90 15.84 -0.95 -14.90
N LYS A 91 15.80 -0.83 -16.24
CA LYS A 91 14.89 0.08 -16.94
C LYS A 91 13.41 -0.25 -16.74
N LYS A 92 13.08 -1.42 -16.18
CA LYS A 92 11.71 -1.81 -15.81
C LYS A 92 11.24 -1.13 -14.51
N PHE A 93 12.14 -0.46 -13.78
CA PHE A 93 11.85 0.12 -12.47
C PHE A 93 11.76 1.65 -12.56
N ILE A 94 10.95 2.23 -11.69
CA ILE A 94 10.87 3.67 -11.38
C ILE A 94 11.34 3.90 -9.94
N GLY A 95 11.68 5.14 -9.61
CA GLY A 95 12.02 5.50 -8.24
C GLY A 95 10.84 5.36 -7.28
N ASP A 96 11.13 5.39 -5.99
CA ASP A 96 10.08 5.43 -4.97
C ASP A 96 9.35 6.79 -4.95
N ARG A 97 8.16 6.83 -4.34
CA ARG A 97 7.28 8.02 -4.32
C ARG A 97 7.86 9.24 -3.62
N ASP A 98 8.83 9.04 -2.74
CA ASP A 98 9.58 10.08 -2.02
C ASP A 98 10.79 10.59 -2.82
N GLU A 99 11.13 9.92 -3.94
CA GLU A 99 12.21 10.38 -4.80
C GLU A 99 11.78 11.60 -5.63
N PRO A 100 12.57 12.69 -5.67
CA PRO A 100 12.13 13.96 -6.25
C PRO A 100 11.57 13.84 -7.68
N ILE A 101 12.30 13.17 -8.58
CA ILE A 101 11.96 13.08 -10.00
C ILE A 101 10.72 12.22 -10.22
N THR A 102 10.65 11.04 -9.59
CA THR A 102 9.48 10.17 -9.71
C THR A 102 8.26 10.81 -9.05
N SER A 103 8.42 11.43 -7.88
CA SER A 103 7.35 12.14 -7.17
C SER A 103 6.78 13.27 -8.03
N ALA A 104 7.64 14.09 -8.64
CA ALA A 104 7.22 15.17 -9.53
C ALA A 104 6.43 14.67 -10.74
N LYS A 105 6.81 13.52 -11.31
CA LYS A 105 6.08 12.88 -12.43
C LYS A 105 4.73 12.32 -11.97
N LEU A 106 4.70 11.53 -10.90
CA LEU A 106 3.48 10.86 -10.43
C LEU A 106 2.46 11.84 -9.83
N LYS A 107 2.89 12.95 -9.21
CA LYS A 107 1.98 14.00 -8.71
C LYS A 107 1.09 14.59 -9.80
N LYS A 108 1.55 14.62 -11.05
CA LYS A 108 0.74 15.06 -12.21
C LYS A 108 -0.51 14.18 -12.41
N LEU A 109 -0.47 12.91 -12.00
CA LEU A 109 -1.61 12.00 -12.06
C LEU A 109 -2.61 12.20 -10.92
N VAL A 110 -2.20 12.83 -9.81
CA VAL A 110 -3.08 13.01 -8.65
C VAL A 110 -3.93 14.27 -8.77
N GLY A 111 -3.37 15.33 -9.35
CA GLY A 111 -4.02 16.64 -9.44
C GLY A 111 -4.29 17.26 -8.06
N ASN A 112 -5.15 18.28 -8.02
CA ASN A 112 -5.48 19.03 -6.81
C ASN A 112 -6.60 18.40 -5.97
N ASN A 113 -7.36 17.46 -6.53
CA ASN A 113 -8.57 16.91 -5.91
C ASN A 113 -8.34 15.60 -5.14
N GLY A 114 -7.07 15.20 -4.92
CA GLY A 114 -6.74 13.97 -4.20
C GLY A 114 -7.23 13.93 -2.74
N PHE A 115 -7.67 15.05 -2.17
CA PHE A 115 -8.20 15.12 -0.81
C PHE A 115 -9.49 14.29 -0.61
N LEU A 116 -10.27 14.08 -1.68
CA LEU A 116 -11.49 13.25 -1.64
C LEU A 116 -11.19 11.77 -1.32
N LEU A 117 -9.95 11.33 -1.54
CA LEU A 117 -9.49 9.99 -1.18
C LEU A 117 -8.92 9.92 0.24
N ASP A 118 -8.54 11.05 0.84
CA ASP A 118 -7.89 11.07 2.15
C ASP A 118 -8.92 11.00 3.30
N ASP A 119 -10.11 11.56 3.09
CA ASP A 119 -11.21 11.52 4.05
C ASP A 119 -11.97 10.20 3.94
N LYS A 120 -11.70 9.27 4.88
CA LYS A 120 -12.29 7.93 4.85
C LYS A 120 -13.81 7.93 4.97
N TYR A 121 -14.36 8.92 5.67
CA TYR A 121 -15.80 9.03 5.86
C TYR A 121 -16.51 9.41 4.55
N PHE A 122 -16.02 10.47 3.88
CA PHE A 122 -16.58 10.88 2.59
C PHE A 122 -16.30 9.86 1.49
N PHE A 123 -15.11 9.27 1.47
CA PHE A 123 -14.77 8.19 0.55
C PHE A 123 -15.80 7.05 0.61
N ASN A 124 -16.13 6.57 1.82
CA ASN A 124 -17.10 5.51 2.01
C ASN A 124 -18.52 5.95 1.56
N LEU A 125 -18.95 7.16 1.90
CA LEU A 125 -20.24 7.71 1.48
C LEU A 125 -20.37 7.81 -0.05
N ILE A 126 -19.33 8.30 -0.73
CA ILE A 126 -19.30 8.39 -2.20
C ILE A 126 -19.38 6.98 -2.80
N CYS A 127 -18.58 6.03 -2.29
CA CYS A 127 -18.64 4.65 -2.74
C CYS A 127 -20.04 4.06 -2.59
N LYS A 128 -20.66 4.23 -1.41
CA LYS A 128 -22.01 3.73 -1.13
C LYS A 128 -23.06 4.35 -2.05
N HIS A 129 -22.95 5.64 -2.37
CA HIS A 129 -23.87 6.31 -3.29
C HIS A 129 -23.80 5.76 -4.72
N HIS A 130 -22.62 5.25 -5.12
CA HIS A 130 -22.37 4.65 -6.43
C HIS A 130 -22.41 3.11 -6.41
N ASP A 131 -23.04 2.50 -5.39
CA ASP A 131 -23.18 1.04 -5.24
C ASP A 131 -21.85 0.28 -5.25
N LEU A 132 -20.75 0.94 -4.87
CA LEU A 132 -19.44 0.30 -4.73
C LEU A 132 -19.37 -0.43 -3.38
N PRO A 133 -18.88 -1.68 -3.35
CA PRO A 133 -18.83 -2.45 -2.12
C PRO A 133 -17.74 -1.90 -1.20
N VAL A 134 -18.16 -1.36 -0.06
CA VAL A 134 -17.30 -0.87 1.03
C VAL A 134 -17.76 -1.45 2.36
N PRO A 135 -16.90 -1.51 3.40
CA PRO A 135 -17.33 -1.87 4.74
C PRO A 135 -18.51 -1.01 5.20
N LYS A 136 -19.49 -1.63 5.86
CA LYS A 136 -20.65 -0.92 6.39
C LYS A 136 -20.20 0.12 7.41
N GLN A 137 -20.36 1.39 7.06
CA GLN A 137 -20.08 2.54 7.91
C GLN A 137 -21.33 2.93 8.71
N TRP A 138 -21.16 3.13 10.02
CA TRP A 138 -22.24 3.51 10.93
C TRP A 138 -22.25 5.00 11.27
N GLY A 139 -21.11 5.67 11.12
CA GLY A 139 -20.98 7.09 11.41
C GLY A 139 -19.58 7.44 11.89
N LEU A 140 -19.48 8.60 12.54
CA LEU A 140 -18.25 9.10 13.13
C LEU A 140 -18.30 9.00 14.66
N TYR A 141 -17.16 8.66 15.26
CA TYR A 141 -16.91 8.70 16.70
C TYR A 141 -15.99 9.87 17.03
N GLY A 142 -16.40 10.76 17.95
CA GLY A 142 -15.63 11.94 18.35
C GLY A 142 -16.45 13.02 19.05
N ASN A 143 -15.79 14.07 19.56
CA ASN A 143 -16.44 15.21 20.22
C ASN A 143 -17.27 16.00 19.20
N SER A 144 -18.59 15.78 19.17
CA SER A 144 -19.61 16.34 18.24
C SER A 144 -20.00 15.46 17.05
N MET A 145 -19.76 14.16 17.12
CA MET A 145 -20.09 13.22 16.04
C MET A 145 -21.31 12.32 16.36
N SER A 146 -21.63 11.40 15.44
CA SER A 146 -22.70 10.40 15.56
C SER A 146 -22.61 9.60 16.85
N PHE A 147 -21.38 9.30 17.29
CA PHE A 147 -21.08 8.61 18.53
C PHE A 147 -20.10 9.44 19.36
N ARG A 148 -20.41 9.66 20.63
CA ARG A 148 -19.62 10.49 21.55
C ARG A 148 -18.99 9.69 22.69
N ARG A 149 -19.56 8.53 23.02
CA ARG A 149 -19.16 7.70 24.16
C ARG A 149 -19.06 6.24 23.76
N SER A 150 -18.19 5.49 24.44
CA SER A 150 -18.00 4.05 24.21
C SER A 150 -19.31 3.27 24.38
N GLN A 151 -20.18 3.67 25.31
CA GLN A 151 -21.47 3.01 25.55
C GLN A 151 -22.41 3.08 24.33
N GLU A 152 -22.35 4.14 23.53
CA GLU A 152 -23.16 4.27 22.32
C GLU A 152 -22.69 3.28 21.24
N LEU A 153 -21.38 3.03 21.15
CA LEU A 153 -20.83 1.98 20.29
C LEU A 153 -21.24 0.59 20.75
N LEU A 154 -21.20 0.32 22.07
CA LEU A 154 -21.65 -0.96 22.63
C LEU A 154 -23.15 -1.20 22.39
N LYS A 155 -23.97 -0.15 22.54
CA LYS A 155 -25.40 -0.19 22.24
C LYS A 155 -25.64 -0.51 20.76
N LEU A 156 -24.96 0.20 19.86
CA LEU A 156 -25.00 -0.06 18.41
C LEU A 156 -24.66 -1.52 18.10
N MET A 157 -23.56 -2.04 18.67
CA MET A 157 -23.10 -3.41 18.46
C MET A 157 -24.13 -4.43 18.95
N LYS A 158 -24.70 -4.22 20.15
CA LYS A 158 -25.73 -5.09 20.72
C LYS A 158 -27.01 -5.10 19.87
N GLU A 159 -27.53 -3.93 19.52
CA GLU A 159 -28.79 -3.79 18.76
C GLU A 159 -28.72 -4.37 17.36
N ASN A 160 -27.54 -4.39 16.76
CA ASN A 160 -27.32 -4.87 15.39
C ASN A 160 -26.61 -6.23 15.34
N SER A 161 -26.47 -6.92 16.47
CA SER A 161 -25.77 -8.21 16.59
C SER A 161 -24.35 -8.19 15.96
N ILE A 162 -23.62 -7.10 16.14
CA ILE A 162 -22.28 -6.91 15.59
C ILE A 162 -21.25 -7.40 16.59
N GLN A 163 -20.52 -8.46 16.23
CA GLN A 163 -19.45 -8.97 17.08
C GLN A 163 -18.23 -8.04 17.11
N LYS A 164 -17.84 -7.48 15.95
CA LYS A 164 -16.59 -6.74 15.83
C LYS A 164 -16.72 -5.51 14.94
N ILE A 165 -16.25 -4.37 15.44
CA ILE A 165 -16.13 -3.12 14.71
C ILE A 165 -14.68 -2.67 14.62
N VAL A 166 -14.42 -1.80 13.65
CA VAL A 166 -13.13 -1.13 13.45
C VAL A 166 -13.35 0.35 13.55
N LEU A 167 -12.49 1.02 14.33
CA LEU A 167 -12.38 2.46 14.38
C LEU A 167 -11.12 2.87 13.65
N LYS A 168 -11.28 3.66 12.58
CA LYS A 168 -10.18 4.17 11.77
C LYS A 168 -10.15 5.69 11.89
N PRO A 169 -8.99 6.33 12.11
CA PRO A 169 -8.92 7.79 12.04
C PRO A 169 -9.47 8.27 10.70
N ARG A 170 -10.32 9.30 10.73
CA ARG A 170 -10.94 9.86 9.52
C ARG A 170 -9.91 10.27 8.48
N PHE A 171 -8.82 10.87 8.96
CA PHE A 171 -7.64 11.19 8.18
C PHE A 171 -6.47 10.37 8.70
N GLY A 172 -5.67 9.80 7.80
CA GLY A 172 -4.48 9.04 8.19
C GLY A 172 -4.08 7.95 7.20
N ALA A 173 -2.90 7.40 7.45
CA ALA A 173 -2.27 6.37 6.60
C ALA A 173 -1.51 5.34 7.45
N TYR A 174 -1.10 4.24 6.82
CA TYR A 174 -0.25 3.18 7.39
C TYR A 174 -0.84 2.41 8.58
N GLY A 175 -2.17 2.46 8.75
CA GLY A 175 -2.85 1.78 9.85
C GLY A 175 -2.59 2.37 11.25
N ALA A 176 -1.97 3.54 11.33
CA ALA A 176 -1.78 4.24 12.59
C ALA A 176 -3.14 4.66 13.17
N GLY A 177 -3.36 4.40 14.46
CA GLY A 177 -4.61 4.75 15.16
C GLY A 177 -5.80 3.84 14.86
N ILE A 178 -5.62 2.71 14.15
CA ILE A 178 -6.73 1.77 13.96
C ILE A 178 -6.97 0.99 15.27
N HIS A 179 -8.23 0.96 15.72
CA HIS A 179 -8.66 0.20 16.89
C HIS A 179 -9.69 -0.86 16.47
N PHE A 180 -9.50 -2.09 16.93
CA PHE A 180 -10.49 -3.16 16.80
C PHE A 180 -11.20 -3.33 18.12
N ILE A 181 -12.53 -3.36 18.08
CA ILE A 181 -13.37 -3.57 19.26
C ILE A 181 -14.16 -4.86 19.03
N ASP A 182 -13.99 -5.81 19.93
CA ASP A 182 -14.67 -7.11 19.92
C ASP A 182 -15.62 -7.15 21.11
N TYR A 183 -16.92 -7.24 20.84
CA TYR A 183 -17.98 -7.17 21.84
C TYR A 183 -17.80 -8.22 22.94
N ASN A 184 -17.38 -9.43 22.57
CA ASN A 184 -17.24 -10.55 23.50
C ASN A 184 -16.01 -10.40 24.42
N LYS A 185 -15.08 -9.50 24.09
CA LYS A 185 -13.87 -9.23 24.89
C LYS A 185 -14.02 -8.04 25.83
N ILE A 186 -15.18 -7.40 25.86
CA ILE A 186 -15.44 -6.22 26.69
C ILE A 186 -16.12 -6.70 27.97
N ASN A 187 -15.40 -6.68 29.08
CA ASN A 187 -16.00 -6.90 30.39
C ASN A 187 -16.84 -5.66 30.77
N GLY A 188 -18.00 -5.86 31.38
CA GLY A 188 -19.12 -4.89 31.42
C GLY A 188 -18.84 -3.43 31.85
N THR A 189 -17.70 -3.12 32.45
CA THR A 189 -17.28 -1.77 32.87
C THR A 189 -16.08 -1.19 32.08
N ASP A 190 -15.53 -1.91 31.11
CA ASP A 190 -14.37 -1.45 30.35
C ASP A 190 -14.74 -0.29 29.42
N SER A 191 -14.27 0.91 29.78
CA SER A 191 -14.27 2.04 28.85
C SER A 191 -13.26 1.77 27.74
N ILE A 192 -13.73 1.86 26.50
CA ILE A 192 -12.85 1.88 25.34
C ILE A 192 -12.00 3.16 25.47
N LYS A 193 -10.74 3.04 25.90
CA LYS A 193 -9.80 4.17 26.03
C LYS A 193 -9.33 4.63 24.66
N ILE A 194 -10.18 5.38 23.98
CA ILE A 194 -9.82 6.13 22.77
C ILE A 194 -9.61 7.57 23.17
N ASN A 195 -8.51 8.14 22.73
CA ASN A 195 -8.28 9.57 22.88
C ASN A 195 -9.32 10.32 22.04
N VAL A 196 -10.28 10.97 22.70
CA VAL A 196 -11.43 11.65 22.08
C VAL A 196 -11.04 12.93 21.33
N LYS A 197 -9.75 13.26 21.25
CA LYS A 197 -9.25 14.40 20.46
C LYS A 197 -9.35 14.17 18.95
N ASP A 198 -9.36 12.92 18.49
CA ASP A 198 -9.39 12.59 17.06
C ASP A 198 -10.77 12.05 16.63
N GLU A 199 -11.14 12.27 15.37
CA GLU A 199 -12.34 11.71 14.75
C GLU A 199 -12.06 10.33 14.14
N TYR A 200 -12.93 9.37 14.43
CA TYR A 200 -12.82 8.00 13.91
C TYR A 200 -14.06 7.62 13.09
N VAL A 201 -13.85 6.97 11.96
CA VAL A 201 -14.91 6.27 11.23
C VAL A 201 -15.21 4.96 11.93
N VAL A 202 -16.51 4.70 12.18
CA VAL A 202 -17.02 3.45 12.75
C VAL A 202 -17.47 2.53 11.62
N GLU A 203 -16.77 1.41 11.41
CA GLU A 203 -17.09 0.43 10.37
C GLU A 203 -17.23 -0.99 10.94
N ASN A 204 -18.01 -1.84 10.26
CA ASN A 204 -17.95 -3.28 10.50
C ASN A 204 -16.54 -3.82 10.20
N ALA A 205 -16.06 -4.75 11.03
CA ALA A 205 -14.90 -5.54 10.67
C ALA A 205 -15.23 -6.45 9.46
N ILE A 206 -14.27 -6.57 8.55
CA ILE A 206 -14.42 -7.43 7.37
C ILE A 206 -14.33 -8.89 7.81
N LEU A 207 -15.39 -9.65 7.55
CA LEU A 207 -15.36 -11.10 7.65
C LEU A 207 -14.69 -11.64 6.38
N GLN A 208 -13.46 -12.13 6.51
CA GLN A 208 -12.66 -12.54 5.36
C GLN A 208 -13.14 -13.87 4.75
N HIS A 209 -13.12 -13.94 3.42
CA HIS A 209 -13.46 -15.12 2.63
C HIS A 209 -12.63 -16.35 3.06
N SER A 210 -13.26 -17.53 3.12
CA SER A 210 -12.63 -18.80 3.53
C SER A 210 -11.34 -19.10 2.76
N LYS A 211 -11.38 -18.98 1.42
CA LYS A 211 -10.19 -19.12 0.56
C LYS A 211 -9.04 -18.18 0.94
N MET A 212 -9.32 -16.93 1.32
CA MET A 212 -8.29 -15.99 1.76
C MET A 212 -7.72 -16.37 3.14
N ASN A 213 -8.54 -16.97 4.02
CA ASN A 213 -8.08 -17.51 5.31
C ASN A 213 -7.06 -18.66 5.15
N GLU A 214 -7.07 -19.39 4.02
CA GLU A 214 -6.03 -20.38 3.73
C GLU A 214 -4.63 -19.73 3.64
N ILE A 215 -4.52 -18.53 3.06
CA ILE A 215 -3.25 -17.79 3.03
C ILE A 215 -2.88 -17.33 4.43
N ASN A 216 -3.75 -16.55 5.09
CA ASN A 216 -3.52 -16.11 6.45
C ASN A 216 -4.85 -15.77 7.14
N PRO A 217 -5.26 -16.50 8.18
CA PRO A 217 -6.50 -16.22 8.91
C PRO A 217 -6.36 -15.12 9.99
N PHE A 218 -5.14 -14.70 10.30
CA PHE A 218 -4.85 -13.79 11.41
C PHE A 218 -4.88 -12.31 11.01
N CYS A 219 -4.87 -12.01 9.72
CA CYS A 219 -5.04 -10.66 9.18
C CYS A 219 -6.05 -10.65 8.03
N VAL A 220 -6.61 -9.48 7.74
CA VAL A 220 -7.26 -9.25 6.44
C VAL A 220 -6.15 -9.20 5.40
N ASN A 221 -6.12 -10.19 4.51
CA ASN A 221 -5.30 -10.21 3.32
C ASN A 221 -5.89 -9.22 2.32
N THR A 222 -5.07 -8.25 1.89
CA THR A 222 -5.56 -7.20 0.99
C THR A 222 -4.87 -7.25 -0.36
N ILE A 223 -5.62 -6.97 -1.41
CA ILE A 223 -5.10 -6.76 -2.75
C ILE A 223 -4.82 -5.27 -2.89
N ARG A 224 -3.56 -4.92 -3.16
CA ARG A 224 -3.18 -3.59 -3.64
C ARG A 224 -3.21 -3.61 -5.15
N LEU A 225 -4.13 -2.88 -5.76
CA LEU A 225 -4.27 -2.76 -7.22
C LEU A 225 -4.12 -1.30 -7.63
N ILE A 226 -3.26 -1.02 -8.62
CA ILE A 226 -3.04 0.35 -9.12
C ILE A 226 -3.77 0.51 -10.45
N THR A 227 -4.63 1.51 -10.53
CA THR A 227 -5.27 1.94 -11.78
C THR A 227 -4.69 3.24 -12.31
N LEU A 228 -4.88 3.45 -13.61
CA LEU A 228 -4.69 4.74 -14.28
C LEU A 228 -5.88 5.00 -15.21
N LEU A 229 -6.57 6.12 -15.00
CA LEU A 229 -7.55 6.66 -15.92
C LEU A 229 -6.83 7.44 -17.02
N THR A 230 -6.84 6.89 -18.23
CA THR A 230 -6.15 7.46 -19.39
C THR A 230 -6.85 8.72 -19.91
N THR A 231 -6.14 9.48 -20.75
CA THR A 231 -6.70 10.61 -21.51
C THR A 231 -7.87 10.22 -22.41
N ASN A 232 -7.94 8.95 -22.85
CA ASN A 232 -9.03 8.41 -23.65
C ASN A 232 -10.15 7.79 -22.78
N GLU A 233 -10.22 8.15 -21.49
CA GLU A 233 -11.23 7.71 -20.52
C GLU A 233 -11.27 6.19 -20.22
N ASN A 234 -10.28 5.43 -20.71
CA ASN A 234 -10.09 4.04 -20.36
C ASN A 234 -9.37 3.89 -19.02
N VAL A 235 -9.78 2.90 -18.22
CA VAL A 235 -9.12 2.55 -16.96
C VAL A 235 -8.18 1.38 -17.19
N GLU A 236 -6.90 1.60 -16.96
CA GLU A 236 -5.85 0.59 -17.08
C GLU A 236 -5.35 0.14 -15.72
N ILE A 237 -5.12 -1.17 -15.56
CA ILE A 237 -4.49 -1.73 -14.38
C ILE A 237 -2.98 -1.77 -14.60
N LEU A 238 -2.22 -1.03 -13.80
CA LEU A 238 -0.76 -0.95 -13.90
C LEU A 238 -0.05 -2.10 -13.17
N GLY A 239 -0.67 -2.64 -12.12
CA GLY A 239 -0.06 -3.66 -11.28
C GLY A 239 -0.95 -4.07 -10.12
N ALA A 240 -0.80 -5.32 -9.68
CA ALA A 240 -1.46 -5.83 -8.50
C ALA A 240 -0.51 -6.68 -7.65
N ILE A 241 -0.67 -6.60 -6.33
CA ILE A 241 0.00 -7.46 -5.35
C ILE A 241 -1.00 -7.89 -4.27
N LEU A 242 -0.83 -9.09 -3.74
CA LEU A 242 -1.43 -9.49 -2.48
C LEU A 242 -0.52 -9.05 -1.34
N ARG A 243 -1.11 -8.47 -0.31
CA ARG A 243 -0.49 -8.15 0.97
C ARG A 243 -1.06 -9.07 2.04
N THR A 244 -0.18 -9.69 2.80
CA THR A 244 -0.53 -10.53 3.96
C THR A 244 0.49 -10.35 5.07
N SER A 245 0.21 -10.82 6.28
CA SER A 245 1.21 -10.83 7.36
C SER A 245 2.18 -11.99 7.19
N ALA A 246 3.44 -11.82 7.62
CA ALA A 246 4.34 -12.96 7.81
C ALA A 246 4.14 -13.65 9.18
N SER A 247 3.12 -13.22 9.93
CA SER A 247 2.88 -13.55 11.33
C SER A 247 1.40 -13.79 11.65
N ASP A 248 1.15 -14.15 12.90
CA ASP A 248 -0.15 -14.14 13.58
C ASP A 248 -0.62 -12.73 13.98
N LEU A 249 0.19 -11.69 13.72
CA LEU A 249 -0.20 -10.31 13.94
C LEU A 249 -1.15 -9.85 12.81
N PRO A 250 -2.18 -9.04 13.12
CA PRO A 250 -3.13 -8.52 12.13
C PRO A 250 -2.53 -7.35 11.30
N VAL A 251 -1.38 -7.59 10.65
CA VAL A 251 -0.59 -6.57 9.94
C VAL A 251 -0.11 -7.11 8.61
N ASP A 252 -0.65 -6.57 7.53
CA ASP A 252 -0.25 -6.90 6.15
C ASP A 252 0.62 -5.79 5.50
N ASN A 253 1.04 -4.79 6.29
CA ASN A 253 1.85 -3.67 5.80
C ASN A 253 3.30 -4.12 5.55
N PHE A 254 3.76 -3.97 4.32
CA PHE A 254 5.10 -4.37 3.87
C PHE A 254 6.24 -3.77 4.70
N THR A 255 6.11 -2.52 5.16
CA THR A 255 7.16 -1.87 5.99
C THR A 255 7.18 -2.35 7.43
N MET A 256 6.13 -3.04 7.88
CA MET A 256 5.95 -3.59 9.22
C MET A 256 6.03 -5.12 9.27
N GLY A 257 6.71 -5.73 8.28
CA GLY A 257 6.91 -7.18 8.23
C GLY A 257 5.82 -7.95 7.49
N GLY A 258 4.93 -7.27 6.78
CA GLY A 258 4.02 -7.91 5.82
C GLY A 258 4.76 -8.52 4.63
N ILE A 259 4.16 -9.55 4.05
CA ILE A 259 4.56 -10.17 2.79
C ILE A 259 3.84 -9.46 1.65
N VAL A 260 4.57 -9.15 0.57
CA VAL A 260 3.98 -8.75 -0.71
C VAL A 260 4.21 -9.84 -1.75
N ILE A 261 3.16 -10.26 -2.45
CA ILE A 261 3.19 -11.33 -3.45
C ILE A 261 2.62 -10.77 -4.75
N GLY A 262 3.32 -10.95 -5.86
CA GLY A 262 2.84 -10.46 -7.16
C GLY A 262 1.58 -11.21 -7.60
N ILE A 263 0.68 -10.53 -8.31
CA ILE A 263 -0.52 -11.15 -8.91
C ILE A 263 -0.36 -11.13 -10.42
N ASN A 264 -0.66 -12.24 -11.09
CA ASN A 264 -0.86 -12.25 -12.54
C ASN A 264 -2.20 -11.56 -12.84
N ILE A 265 -2.16 -10.39 -13.48
CA ILE A 265 -3.35 -9.53 -13.68
C ILE A 265 -4.43 -10.22 -14.53
N GLU A 266 -4.02 -11.06 -15.47
CA GLU A 266 -4.97 -11.74 -16.36
C GLU A 266 -5.72 -12.86 -15.64
N THR A 267 -5.05 -13.61 -14.77
CA THR A 267 -5.59 -14.84 -14.18
C THR A 267 -5.98 -14.72 -12.70
N GLY A 268 -5.44 -13.76 -11.96
CA GLY A 268 -5.61 -13.66 -10.51
C GLY A 268 -4.78 -14.66 -9.71
N LYS A 269 -3.94 -15.46 -10.37
CA LYS A 269 -2.99 -16.36 -9.68
C LYS A 269 -1.87 -15.56 -9.04
N LEU A 270 -1.46 -15.97 -7.84
CA LEU A 270 -0.28 -15.42 -7.21
C LEU A 270 0.99 -15.89 -7.94
N LYS A 271 2.02 -15.05 -7.93
CA LYS A 271 3.35 -15.37 -8.46
C LYS A 271 4.09 -16.33 -7.53
N GLU A 272 5.20 -16.86 -8.03
CA GLU A 272 5.97 -17.92 -7.39
C GLU A 272 6.43 -17.62 -5.96
N PHE A 273 6.77 -16.38 -5.69
CA PHE A 273 7.30 -15.97 -4.40
C PHE A 273 6.66 -14.68 -3.89
N GLY A 274 6.66 -14.56 -2.57
CA GLY A 274 6.44 -13.33 -1.83
C GLY A 274 7.75 -12.76 -1.29
N LEU A 275 7.73 -11.48 -0.98
CA LEU A 275 8.86 -10.74 -0.41
C LEU A 275 8.47 -10.19 0.96
N VAL A 276 9.39 -10.28 1.91
CA VAL A 276 9.32 -9.59 3.20
C VAL A 276 10.48 -8.64 3.32
N LYS A 277 10.25 -7.37 3.67
CA LYS A 277 11.34 -6.41 3.87
C LYS A 277 12.15 -6.70 5.15
N TYR A 278 11.46 -7.25 6.14
CA TYR A 278 11.99 -7.63 7.44
C TYR A 278 11.29 -8.92 7.86
N PHE A 279 12.05 -9.97 8.20
CA PHE A 279 11.47 -11.27 8.57
C PHE A 279 11.56 -11.49 10.08
N VAL A 280 10.44 -11.73 10.73
CA VAL A 280 10.43 -12.15 12.13
C VAL A 280 10.58 -13.67 12.17
N LYS A 281 11.64 -14.20 12.79
CA LYS A 281 11.78 -15.66 12.96
C LYS A 281 10.76 -16.12 14.02
N PHE A 282 9.88 -17.03 13.62
CA PHE A 282 9.08 -17.80 14.57
C PHE A 282 9.91 -18.99 15.05
N GLU A 283 10.18 -19.04 16.35
CA GLU A 283 10.50 -20.29 17.05
C GLU A 283 9.18 -20.75 17.66
N GLY A 284 8.84 -22.02 17.45
CA GLY A 284 7.48 -22.53 17.61
C GLY A 284 6.87 -22.34 19.00
N SER A 285 5.54 -22.41 19.01
CA SER A 285 4.63 -22.51 20.17
C SER A 285 4.64 -21.35 21.18
N ASP A 286 3.42 -20.96 21.54
CA ASP A 286 3.06 -20.15 22.71
C ASP A 286 3.31 -18.64 22.66
N ILE A 287 2.47 -17.92 21.92
CA ILE A 287 2.01 -16.61 22.38
C ILE A 287 0.48 -16.57 22.23
N PRO A 288 -0.28 -16.21 23.29
CA PRO A 288 -1.72 -16.31 23.28
C PRO A 288 -2.36 -15.30 22.32
N TYR A 289 -3.57 -15.62 21.88
CA TYR A 289 -4.55 -14.79 21.15
C TYR A 289 -5.01 -13.54 21.96
N ASN A 290 -4.09 -12.84 22.61
CA ASN A 290 -4.36 -11.73 23.53
C ASN A 290 -3.58 -10.49 23.10
N SER A 291 -4.10 -9.74 22.14
CA SER A 291 -3.70 -8.34 21.94
C SER A 291 -4.66 -7.43 22.71
N GLY A 292 -4.68 -7.58 24.04
CA GLY A 292 -5.15 -6.53 24.93
C GLY A 292 -4.14 -5.38 24.93
N TYR A 293 -4.62 -4.16 24.71
CA TYR A 293 -3.98 -2.88 25.03
C TYR A 293 -2.62 -2.46 24.42
N MET A 294 -1.83 -3.34 23.78
CA MET A 294 -0.61 -2.91 23.09
C MET A 294 -0.84 -2.64 21.60
N SER A 295 -0.56 -1.42 21.16
CA SER A 295 -0.59 -1.07 19.73
C SER A 295 0.34 -1.98 18.94
N ILE A 296 -0.08 -2.35 17.74
CA ILE A 296 0.69 -3.17 16.78
C ILE A 296 2.13 -2.68 16.64
N LYS A 297 2.32 -1.36 16.59
CA LYS A 297 3.63 -0.71 16.48
C LYS A 297 4.53 -1.07 17.65
N ARG A 298 4.01 -1.05 18.87
CA ARG A 298 4.76 -1.41 20.09
C ARG A 298 5.17 -2.88 20.09
N GLN A 299 4.28 -3.78 19.70
CA GLN A 299 4.61 -5.22 19.58
C GLN A 299 5.74 -5.45 18.56
N PHE A 300 5.70 -4.74 17.43
CA PHE A 300 6.76 -4.81 16.42
C PHE A 300 8.09 -4.21 16.92
N GLU A 301 8.04 -3.08 17.63
CA GLU A 301 9.21 -2.44 18.26
C GLU A 301 9.84 -3.33 19.35
N GLU A 302 9.03 -4.02 20.14
CA GLU A 302 9.50 -4.99 21.13
C GLU A 302 10.21 -6.18 20.47
N LYS A 303 9.63 -6.73 19.38
CA LYS A 303 10.30 -7.78 18.59
C LYS A 303 11.62 -7.29 17.97
N ARG A 304 11.69 -6.02 17.53
CA ARG A 304 12.95 -5.37 17.11
C ARG A 304 13.97 -5.31 18.22
N ARG A 305 13.57 -4.85 19.41
CA ARG A 305 14.44 -4.74 20.60
C ARG A 305 15.01 -6.10 20.99
N LYS A 306 14.22 -7.17 20.87
CA LYS A 306 14.64 -8.56 21.11
C LYS A 306 15.46 -9.18 19.96
N LYS A 307 15.84 -8.42 18.93
CA LYS A 307 16.61 -8.89 17.75
C LYS A 307 15.98 -10.08 17.00
N MET A 308 14.65 -10.26 17.11
CA MET A 308 13.92 -11.32 16.40
C MET A 308 13.68 -10.98 14.92
N ILE A 309 13.91 -9.72 14.53
CA ILE A 309 13.81 -9.24 13.16
C ILE A 309 15.12 -9.51 12.43
N LYS A 310 15.03 -10.34 11.39
CA LYS A 310 16.08 -10.62 10.42
C LYS A 310 15.89 -9.78 9.15
N ASP A 311 16.94 -9.75 8.34
CA ASP A 311 16.91 -9.18 7.00
C ASP A 311 15.77 -9.81 6.16
N GLY A 312 15.28 -9.02 5.21
CA GLY A 312 14.25 -9.47 4.28
C GLY A 312 14.73 -10.63 3.40
N LYS A 313 13.76 -11.40 2.89
CA LYS A 313 14.00 -12.57 2.05
C LYS A 313 12.82 -12.85 1.14
N LEU A 314 13.05 -13.76 0.20
CA LEU A 314 12.00 -14.41 -0.57
C LEU A 314 11.34 -15.54 0.23
N LEU A 315 10.06 -15.75 -0.03
CA LEU A 315 9.25 -16.82 0.51
C LEU A 315 8.49 -17.48 -0.63
N TYR A 316 8.56 -18.80 -0.77
CA TYR A 316 7.78 -19.55 -1.78
C TYR A 316 6.42 -20.02 -1.25
N GLU A 317 6.28 -20.00 0.07
CA GLU A 317 5.08 -20.37 0.80
C GLU A 317 4.88 -19.42 1.99
N HIS A 318 3.65 -19.33 2.47
CA HIS A 318 3.35 -18.58 3.68
C HIS A 318 4.01 -19.25 4.90
N PRO A 319 4.71 -18.51 5.76
CA PRO A 319 5.55 -19.11 6.81
C PRO A 319 4.74 -19.88 7.87
N ILE A 320 3.47 -19.53 8.07
CA ILE A 320 2.58 -20.18 9.05
C ILE A 320 1.72 -21.27 8.40
N THR A 321 0.95 -20.92 7.39
CA THR A 321 -0.06 -21.81 6.78
C THR A 321 0.54 -22.74 5.72
N LYS A 322 1.80 -22.52 5.32
CA LYS A 322 2.53 -23.34 4.34
C LYS A 322 1.90 -23.39 2.95
N ILE A 323 0.92 -22.53 2.67
CA ILE A 323 0.36 -22.36 1.33
C ILE A 323 1.46 -21.86 0.40
N LYS A 324 1.74 -22.64 -0.65
CA LYS A 324 2.61 -22.26 -1.75
C LYS A 324 1.95 -21.16 -2.57
N PHE A 325 2.67 -20.07 -2.80
CA PHE A 325 2.08 -18.90 -3.46
C PHE A 325 1.70 -19.21 -4.91
N LYS A 326 2.59 -19.83 -5.71
CA LYS A 326 2.29 -20.19 -7.11
C LYS A 326 1.02 -21.03 -7.32
N ASP A 327 0.61 -21.79 -6.31
CA ASP A 327 -0.53 -22.71 -6.39
C ASP A 327 -1.84 -22.04 -5.95
N PHE A 328 -1.78 -20.78 -5.48
CA PHE A 328 -2.93 -20.06 -4.95
C PHE A 328 -3.63 -19.19 -6.00
N GLN A 329 -4.92 -19.47 -6.20
CA GLN A 329 -5.84 -18.67 -7.00
C GLN A 329 -6.62 -17.73 -6.10
N LEU A 330 -6.57 -16.42 -6.37
CA LEU A 330 -7.43 -15.46 -5.67
C LEU A 330 -8.91 -15.72 -6.02
N PRO A 331 -9.80 -15.80 -5.02
CA PRO A 331 -11.24 -15.83 -5.27
C PRO A 331 -11.69 -14.49 -5.88
N CYS A 332 -12.83 -14.50 -6.60
CA CYS A 332 -13.48 -13.27 -7.08
C CYS A 332 -12.60 -12.33 -7.93
N TRP A 333 -11.53 -12.79 -8.58
CA TRP A 333 -10.56 -11.90 -9.24
C TRP A 333 -11.18 -11.00 -10.32
N GLU A 334 -12.08 -11.53 -11.15
CA GLU A 334 -12.78 -10.73 -12.15
C GLU A 334 -13.65 -9.64 -11.51
N GLN A 335 -14.34 -9.97 -10.41
CA GLN A 335 -15.14 -8.99 -9.66
C GLN A 335 -14.24 -7.89 -9.05
N VAL A 336 -13.06 -8.27 -8.52
CA VAL A 336 -12.05 -7.30 -8.03
C VAL A 336 -11.68 -6.31 -9.12
N LYS A 337 -11.36 -6.78 -10.34
CA LYS A 337 -11.05 -5.89 -11.48
C LYS A 337 -12.24 -4.99 -11.81
N THR A 338 -13.44 -5.54 -11.91
CA THR A 338 -14.66 -4.79 -12.26
C THR A 338 -14.94 -3.67 -11.28
N ILE A 339 -15.00 -3.95 -9.97
CA ILE A 339 -15.31 -2.93 -8.96
C ILE A 339 -14.22 -1.84 -8.91
N THR A 340 -12.97 -2.19 -9.20
CA THR A 340 -11.86 -1.23 -9.17
C THR A 340 -11.90 -0.30 -10.38
N ILE A 341 -12.25 -0.84 -11.55
CA ILE A 341 -12.49 -0.05 -12.76
C ILE A 341 -13.66 0.91 -12.56
N GLN A 342 -14.77 0.43 -11.98
CA GLN A 342 -15.92 1.26 -11.63
C GLN A 342 -15.52 2.36 -10.63
N ALA A 343 -14.79 2.02 -9.57
CA ALA A 343 -14.32 2.97 -8.58
C ALA A 343 -13.41 4.04 -9.19
N GLN A 344 -12.47 3.67 -10.07
CA GLN A 344 -11.64 4.66 -10.76
C GLN A 344 -12.45 5.63 -11.62
N LYS A 345 -13.58 5.20 -12.20
CA LYS A 345 -14.49 6.09 -12.94
C LYS A 345 -15.26 7.04 -12.03
N VAL A 346 -15.67 6.58 -10.84
CA VAL A 346 -16.29 7.44 -9.81
C VAL A 346 -15.30 8.51 -9.33
N PHE A 347 -14.05 8.11 -9.07
CA PHE A 347 -12.98 9.02 -8.65
C PHE A 347 -12.13 9.54 -9.83
N ASN A 348 -12.77 9.91 -10.94
CA ASN A 348 -12.12 10.33 -12.20
C ASN A 348 -11.25 11.60 -12.12
N HIS A 349 -11.39 12.37 -11.05
CA HIS A 349 -10.60 13.57 -10.76
C HIS A 349 -9.17 13.23 -10.30
N VAL A 350 -8.91 11.99 -9.89
CA VAL A 350 -7.56 11.45 -9.63
C VAL A 350 -7.24 10.44 -10.73
N LYS A 351 -6.25 10.76 -11.59
CA LYS A 351 -5.92 9.92 -12.75
C LYS A 351 -5.23 8.62 -12.39
N SER A 352 -4.69 8.46 -11.19
CA SER A 352 -4.15 7.17 -10.76
C SER A 352 -4.34 6.94 -9.27
N VAL A 353 -4.83 5.75 -8.92
CA VAL A 353 -5.20 5.39 -7.55
C VAL A 353 -4.66 4.00 -7.21
N GLY A 354 -4.10 3.86 -6.00
CA GLY A 354 -3.82 2.56 -5.40
C GLY A 354 -4.96 2.12 -4.50
N TRP A 355 -5.72 1.13 -4.92
CA TRP A 355 -6.84 0.56 -4.19
C TRP A 355 -6.38 -0.55 -3.27
N ASP A 356 -6.80 -0.52 -2.01
CA ASP A 356 -6.72 -1.67 -1.11
C ASP A 356 -8.09 -2.35 -1.04
N ILE A 357 -8.11 -3.62 -1.40
CA ILE A 357 -9.33 -4.40 -1.56
C ILE A 357 -9.23 -5.64 -0.69
N GLY A 358 -10.20 -5.86 0.17
CA GLY A 358 -10.39 -7.13 0.87
C GLY A 358 -11.34 -8.03 0.09
N ILE A 359 -11.33 -9.33 0.36
CA ILE A 359 -12.38 -10.23 -0.13
C ILE A 359 -13.12 -10.76 1.09
N SER A 360 -14.35 -10.30 1.24
CA SER A 360 -15.23 -10.74 2.32
C SER A 360 -15.91 -12.06 1.95
N ASP A 361 -16.60 -12.66 2.92
CA ASP A 361 -17.53 -13.77 2.73
C ASP A 361 -18.61 -13.50 1.66
N LYS A 362 -18.88 -12.22 1.36
CA LYS A 362 -19.86 -11.77 0.36
C LYS A 362 -19.26 -11.28 -0.95
N GLY A 363 -17.94 -11.31 -1.10
CA GLY A 363 -17.23 -10.80 -2.27
C GLY A 363 -16.28 -9.63 -1.99
N PRO A 364 -15.72 -9.00 -3.03
CA PRO A 364 -14.69 -7.99 -2.88
C PRO A 364 -15.24 -6.70 -2.24
N VAL A 365 -14.45 -6.08 -1.37
CA VAL A 365 -14.77 -4.84 -0.66
C VAL A 365 -13.61 -3.87 -0.74
N ILE A 366 -13.87 -2.61 -1.12
CA ILE A 366 -12.88 -1.56 -1.19
C ILE A 366 -12.67 -1.02 0.22
N ILE A 367 -11.45 -1.17 0.75
CA ILE A 367 -11.09 -0.79 2.12
C ILE A 367 -10.61 0.65 2.17
N GLU A 368 -9.75 1.03 1.24
CA GLU A 368 -9.21 2.38 1.12
C GLU A 368 -8.70 2.65 -0.30
N ALA A 369 -8.60 3.93 -0.64
CA ALA A 369 -7.96 4.42 -1.85
C ALA A 369 -6.76 5.29 -1.48
N ASN A 370 -5.67 5.13 -2.21
CA ASN A 370 -4.41 5.83 -1.97
C ASN A 370 -4.02 6.64 -3.21
N LYS A 371 -4.08 7.97 -3.11
CA LYS A 371 -3.62 8.89 -4.17
C LYS A 371 -2.12 8.76 -4.47
N PHE A 372 -1.32 8.37 -3.47
CA PHE A 372 0.10 8.07 -3.64
C PHE A 372 0.35 6.61 -3.30
N TRP A 373 0.29 5.78 -4.34
CA TRP A 373 0.54 4.36 -4.23
C TRP A 373 2.04 4.10 -4.07
N ALA A 374 2.43 3.47 -2.95
CA ALA A 374 3.81 3.07 -2.70
C ALA A 374 4.28 2.10 -3.80
N THR A 375 5.38 2.44 -4.47
CA THR A 375 5.87 1.68 -5.63
C THR A 375 6.75 0.50 -5.23
N THR A 376 7.41 0.57 -4.06
CA THR A 376 8.45 -0.38 -3.66
C THR A 376 8.00 -1.83 -3.65
N GLY A 377 6.93 -2.17 -2.91
CA GLY A 377 6.42 -3.55 -2.84
C GLY A 377 5.86 -4.03 -4.18
N MET A 378 5.16 -3.15 -4.89
CA MET A 378 4.60 -3.42 -6.22
C MET A 378 5.69 -3.81 -7.23
N GLN A 379 6.77 -3.03 -7.28
CA GLN A 379 7.90 -3.26 -8.18
C GLN A 379 8.70 -4.49 -7.78
N ALA A 380 8.98 -4.67 -6.49
CA ALA A 380 9.76 -5.80 -6.02
C ALA A 380 9.05 -7.13 -6.31
N ALA A 381 7.75 -7.20 -6.06
CA ALA A 381 6.96 -8.42 -6.28
C ALA A 381 6.65 -8.70 -7.75
N ASN A 382 6.66 -7.69 -8.62
CA ASN A 382 6.34 -7.84 -10.04
C ASN A 382 7.54 -7.81 -10.99
N GLY A 383 8.75 -7.48 -10.50
CA GLY A 383 9.95 -7.34 -11.32
C GLY A 383 10.03 -6.00 -12.06
N GLY A 384 9.46 -4.94 -11.47
CA GLY A 384 9.34 -3.61 -12.04
C GLY A 384 7.89 -3.22 -12.36
N LEU A 385 7.69 -1.96 -12.74
CA LEU A 385 6.38 -1.41 -13.14
C LEU A 385 6.37 -0.92 -14.59
N LEU A 386 7.53 -0.65 -15.20
CA LEU A 386 7.64 -0.23 -16.59
C LEU A 386 7.69 -1.43 -17.53
N THR A 387 6.60 -2.20 -17.56
CA THR A 387 6.31 -3.12 -18.67
C THR A 387 6.13 -2.33 -19.96
N ASP A 388 6.22 -2.97 -21.13
CA ASP A 388 6.03 -2.27 -22.41
C ASP A 388 4.63 -1.64 -22.50
N LYS A 389 3.61 -2.34 -21.99
CA LYS A 389 2.26 -1.81 -21.80
C LYS A 389 2.27 -0.54 -20.93
N ASN A 390 2.84 -0.60 -19.73
CA ASN A 390 2.81 0.52 -18.79
C ASN A 390 3.64 1.72 -19.28
N LYS A 391 4.75 1.49 -19.97
CA LYS A 391 5.52 2.57 -20.62
C LYS A 391 4.67 3.32 -21.64
N LYS A 392 3.96 2.59 -22.50
CA LYS A 392 3.05 3.19 -23.49
C LYS A 392 1.94 3.98 -22.81
N ILE A 393 1.32 3.42 -21.76
CA ILE A 393 0.29 4.10 -20.98
C ILE A 393 0.82 5.39 -20.37
N PHE A 394 1.96 5.36 -19.66
CA PHE A 394 2.54 6.57 -19.07
C PHE A 394 2.86 7.62 -20.13
N TYR A 395 3.47 7.21 -21.24
CA TYR A 395 3.84 8.11 -22.34
C TYR A 395 2.62 8.83 -22.94
N GLN A 396 1.55 8.08 -23.23
CA GLN A 396 0.29 8.63 -23.73
C GLN A 396 -0.37 9.61 -22.75
N ASN A 397 -0.05 9.51 -21.46
CA ASN A 397 -0.53 10.39 -20.41
C ASN A 397 0.51 11.44 -19.97
N GLY A 398 1.47 11.77 -20.86
CA GLY A 398 2.43 12.86 -20.66
C GLY A 398 3.53 12.56 -19.64
N ILE A 399 3.74 11.29 -19.30
CA ILE A 399 4.77 10.85 -18.35
C ILE A 399 5.77 9.96 -19.07
N SER A 400 7.00 10.44 -19.18
CA SER A 400 8.10 9.65 -19.69
C SER A 400 9.06 9.27 -18.58
N PHE A 401 9.48 8.00 -18.56
CA PHE A 401 10.63 7.52 -17.80
C PHE A 401 11.79 7.25 -18.78
N HIS A 402 12.94 6.80 -18.27
CA HIS A 402 14.15 6.54 -19.07
C HIS A 402 13.99 5.47 -20.17
#